data_AF-A0A4Y2MF97-F1
#
_entry.id   AF-A0A4Y2MF97-F1
#
_cell.length_a   1.000
_cell.length_b   1.000
_cell.length_c   1.000
_cell.angle_alpha   90.00
_cell.angle_beta   90.00
_cell.angle_gamma   90.00
#
_symmetry.space_group_name_H-M   'P 1'
#
loop_
_entity.id
_entity.type
_entity.pdbx_description
1 polymer ?
#
loop_
_entity_poly.entity_id
_entity_poly.type
_entity_poly.pdbx_seq_one_letter_code
_entity_poly.pdbx_strand_id
1 'polypeptide(L)'
;MELVNMNNCNHHHHAAAACQLSPRCLKCGGPHSHLQCTKNFELNPEGKIKNPICINCGETGHLASWRGCRMFPKTAVNNYRQVKTSRRVDPKISFSAITRENHNNDNASIKDNMSVYSEHEDMGITQPEVTVTISPQKVDALKDIIYILDEFKRIFGETDISGIARKLKLVDNDVDKLQVFVNSLSLSA
;
A
#
# COMPACT_ATOMS: atom_id res chain seq x y z
N MET A 1 7.49 6.98 -27.76
CA MET A 1 8.39 6.66 -26.64
C MET A 1 7.54 5.96 -25.59
N GLU A 2 7.47 4.63 -25.64
CA GLU A 2 6.65 3.86 -24.68
C GLU A 2 7.32 3.92 -23.31
N LEU A 3 6.55 4.35 -22.31
CA LEU A 3 6.93 4.27 -20.92
C LEU A 3 6.98 2.77 -20.56
N VAL A 4 8.17 2.18 -20.62
CA VAL A 4 8.41 0.82 -20.14
C VAL A 4 8.07 0.79 -18.66
N ASN A 5 6.93 0.20 -18.35
CA ASN A 5 6.43 0.09 -16.98
C ASN A 5 7.32 -0.93 -16.25
N MET A 6 8.31 -0.39 -15.54
CA MET A 6 9.54 -1.07 -15.10
C MET A 6 9.35 -2.08 -13.96
N ASN A 7 8.13 -2.53 -13.67
CA ASN A 7 7.86 -3.40 -12.51
C ASN A 7 7.22 -4.75 -12.87
N ASN A 8 7.17 -5.12 -14.16
CA ASN A 8 6.24 -6.16 -14.62
C ASN A 8 6.90 -7.48 -15.08
N CYS A 9 8.22 -7.63 -14.93
CA CYS A 9 8.92 -8.83 -15.39
C CYS A 9 8.77 -10.06 -14.45
N ASN A 10 8.39 -9.85 -13.19
CA ASN A 10 8.15 -10.90 -12.19
C ASN A 10 9.32 -11.87 -11.92
N HIS A 11 10.51 -11.55 -12.44
CA HIS A 11 11.75 -12.24 -12.12
C HIS A 11 12.30 -11.83 -10.76
N HIS A 12 13.06 -12.73 -10.18
CA HIS A 12 13.81 -12.49 -8.96
C HIS A 12 15.19 -11.87 -9.29
N HIS A 13 15.92 -11.38 -8.28
CA HIS A 13 17.33 -10.92 -8.37
C HIS A 13 17.63 -9.59 -9.07
N HIS A 14 16.64 -8.72 -9.29
CA HIS A 14 16.90 -7.35 -9.72
C HIS A 14 15.92 -6.38 -9.07
N ALA A 15 16.32 -5.11 -8.95
CA ALA A 15 15.41 -4.07 -8.52
C ALA A 15 14.42 -3.76 -9.63
N ALA A 16 13.15 -3.57 -9.26
CA ALA A 16 12.13 -3.11 -10.21
C ALA A 16 12.57 -1.79 -10.86
N ALA A 17 13.25 -0.92 -10.09
CA ALA A 17 13.86 0.32 -10.54
C ALA A 17 14.88 0.21 -11.72
N ALA A 18 15.34 -0.99 -12.06
CA ALA A 18 16.35 -1.22 -13.11
C ALA A 18 15.92 -2.32 -14.09
N CYS A 19 14.64 -2.70 -14.09
CA CYS A 19 14.14 -3.80 -14.91
C CYS A 19 13.98 -3.39 -16.38
N GLN A 20 14.87 -3.86 -17.24
CA GLN A 20 14.78 -3.69 -18.71
C GLN A 20 14.16 -4.92 -19.41
N LEU A 21 13.63 -5.85 -18.63
CA LEU A 21 13.08 -7.10 -19.15
C LEU A 21 11.61 -6.95 -19.54
N SER A 22 11.18 -7.76 -20.51
CA SER A 22 9.78 -7.76 -20.96
C SER A 22 8.81 -8.17 -19.84
N PRO A 23 7.57 -7.64 -19.85
CA PRO A 23 6.55 -8.00 -18.89
C PRO A 23 6.22 -9.49 -18.99
N ARG A 24 5.92 -10.12 -17.85
CA ARG A 24 5.58 -11.54 -17.77
C ARG A 24 4.32 -11.72 -16.94
N CYS A 25 3.32 -12.43 -17.45
CA CYS A 25 2.07 -12.62 -16.75
C CYS A 25 2.23 -13.58 -15.56
N LEU A 26 1.83 -13.15 -14.36
CA LEU A 26 1.90 -13.98 -13.15
C LEU A 26 0.98 -15.21 -13.21
N LYS A 27 -0.09 -15.14 -14.00
CA LYS A 27 -1.09 -16.22 -14.13
C LYS A 27 -0.65 -17.31 -15.10
N CYS A 28 0.02 -16.95 -16.21
CA CYS A 28 0.30 -17.88 -17.30
C CYS A 28 1.74 -17.90 -17.83
N GLY A 29 2.61 -16.99 -17.38
CA GLY A 29 4.00 -16.86 -17.83
C GLY A 29 4.19 -16.20 -19.21
N GLY A 30 3.13 -15.77 -19.90
CA GLY A 30 3.22 -15.15 -21.23
C GLY A 30 3.75 -13.70 -21.23
N PRO A 31 4.17 -13.17 -22.39
CA PRO A 31 4.81 -11.84 -22.51
C PRO A 31 3.78 -10.69 -22.48
N HIS A 32 3.02 -10.58 -21.39
CA HIS A 32 1.98 -9.55 -21.21
C HIS A 32 1.76 -9.27 -19.71
N SER A 33 1.08 -8.17 -19.40
CA SER A 33 0.64 -7.85 -18.04
C SER A 33 -0.42 -8.84 -17.55
N HIS A 34 -0.50 -9.11 -16.24
CA HIS A 34 -1.55 -9.97 -15.67
C HIS A 34 -2.99 -9.46 -15.95
N LEU A 35 -3.15 -8.16 -16.21
CA LEU A 35 -4.41 -7.50 -16.58
C LEU A 35 -4.85 -7.82 -18.01
N GLN A 36 -3.88 -8.12 -18.89
CA GLN A 36 -4.11 -8.45 -20.31
C GLN A 36 -4.16 -9.96 -20.55
N CYS A 37 -4.20 -10.76 -19.48
CA CYS A 37 -4.23 -12.21 -19.58
C CYS A 37 -5.63 -12.69 -20.02
N THR A 38 -5.71 -13.26 -21.22
CA THR A 38 -6.94 -13.82 -21.79
C THR A 38 -7.09 -15.33 -21.57
N LYS A 39 -6.13 -15.98 -20.88
CA LYS A 39 -6.26 -17.40 -20.56
C LYS A 39 -7.37 -17.62 -19.54
N ASN A 40 -8.20 -18.64 -19.79
CA ASN A 40 -9.19 -19.11 -18.84
C ASN A 40 -8.54 -20.02 -17.81
N PHE A 41 -8.89 -19.84 -16.55
CA PHE A 41 -8.42 -20.66 -15.43
C PHE A 41 -9.62 -21.18 -14.65
N GLU A 42 -9.53 -22.41 -14.16
CA GLU A 42 -10.46 -22.90 -13.15
C GLU A 42 -10.27 -22.10 -11.88
N LEU A 43 -11.35 -21.47 -11.40
CA LEU A 43 -11.35 -20.71 -10.16
C LEU A 43 -11.98 -21.53 -9.04
N ASN A 44 -11.51 -21.32 -7.81
CA ASN A 44 -12.19 -21.77 -6.61
C ASN A 44 -13.39 -20.83 -6.29
N PRO A 45 -14.23 -21.15 -5.29
CA PRO A 45 -15.35 -20.29 -4.89
C PRO A 45 -14.94 -18.86 -4.46
N GLU A 46 -13.66 -18.65 -4.13
CA GLU A 46 -13.09 -17.35 -3.76
C GLU A 46 -12.57 -16.56 -4.97
N GLY A 47 -12.75 -17.07 -6.20
CA GLY A 47 -12.27 -16.42 -7.43
C GLY A 47 -10.76 -16.53 -7.67
N LYS A 48 -10.05 -17.41 -6.95
CA LYS A 48 -8.61 -17.67 -7.14
C LYS A 48 -8.39 -18.87 -8.05
N ILE A 49 -7.30 -18.88 -8.81
CA ILE A 49 -6.91 -20.03 -9.64
C ILE A 49 -6.76 -21.26 -8.74
N LYS A 50 -7.49 -22.35 -9.04
CA LYS A 50 -7.55 -23.57 -8.23
C LYS A 50 -6.20 -24.27 -8.13
N ASN A 51 -5.51 -24.42 -9.26
CA ASN A 51 -4.20 -25.06 -9.36
C ASN A 51 -3.20 -24.09 -9.99
N PRO A 52 -2.74 -23.06 -9.26
CA PRO A 52 -1.79 -22.10 -9.80
C PRO A 52 -0.42 -22.77 -9.99
N ILE A 53 0.29 -22.38 -11.05
CA ILE A 53 1.66 -22.81 -11.33
C ILE A 53 2.59 -21.62 -11.11
N CYS A 54 3.65 -21.81 -10.33
CA CYS A 54 4.64 -20.79 -10.10
C CYS A 54 5.53 -20.61 -11.34
N ILE A 55 5.53 -19.42 -11.94
CA ILE A 55 6.37 -19.09 -13.11
C ILE A 55 7.88 -19.09 -12.81
N ASN A 56 8.29 -19.10 -11.54
CA ASN A 56 9.69 -19.03 -11.14
C ASN A 56 10.26 -20.40 -10.73
N CYS A 57 9.47 -21.31 -10.14
CA CYS A 57 9.94 -22.64 -9.75
C CYS A 57 9.29 -23.81 -10.50
N GLY A 58 8.20 -23.56 -11.24
CA GLY A 58 7.44 -24.56 -12.00
C GLY A 58 6.48 -25.43 -11.18
N GLU A 59 6.45 -25.30 -9.86
CA GLU A 59 5.61 -26.13 -8.99
C GLU A 59 4.15 -25.64 -8.98
N THR A 60 3.22 -26.58 -8.79
CA THR A 60 1.79 -26.30 -8.61
C THR A 60 1.48 -25.92 -7.16
N GLY A 61 0.34 -25.27 -6.95
CA GLY A 61 -0.20 -24.93 -5.63
C GLY A 61 0.15 -23.53 -5.13
N HIS A 62 1.03 -22.79 -5.81
CA HIS A 62 1.32 -21.39 -5.48
C HIS A 62 1.68 -20.52 -6.71
N LEU A 63 1.55 -19.21 -6.57
CA LEU A 63 2.03 -18.22 -7.54
C LEU A 63 3.46 -17.75 -7.18
N ALA A 64 4.16 -17.14 -8.13
CA ALA A 64 5.55 -16.71 -7.92
C ALA A 64 5.78 -15.65 -6.82
N SER A 65 4.72 -14.99 -6.35
CA SER A 65 4.80 -14.08 -5.19
C SER A 65 4.78 -14.79 -3.83
N TRP A 66 4.57 -16.12 -3.80
CA TRP A 66 4.48 -16.88 -2.56
C TRP A 66 5.84 -17.00 -1.87
N ARG A 67 5.93 -16.49 -0.63
CA ARG A 67 7.17 -16.41 0.16
C ARG A 67 7.77 -17.77 0.51
N GLY A 68 6.98 -18.84 0.50
CA GLY A 68 7.45 -20.20 0.74
C GLY A 68 8.07 -20.88 -0.49
N CYS A 69 8.07 -20.24 -1.66
CA CYS A 69 8.61 -20.84 -2.87
C CYS A 69 10.12 -21.08 -2.72
N ARG A 70 10.61 -22.24 -3.15
CA ARG A 70 12.04 -22.59 -3.06
C ARG A 70 12.96 -21.60 -3.80
N MET A 71 12.46 -20.99 -4.87
CA MET A 71 13.16 -19.97 -5.67
C MET A 71 12.94 -18.55 -5.16
N PHE A 72 12.11 -18.37 -4.12
CA PHE A 72 11.87 -17.06 -3.55
C PHE A 72 13.19 -16.52 -2.96
N PRO A 73 13.58 -15.27 -3.27
CA PRO A 73 14.80 -14.68 -2.72
C PRO A 73 14.77 -14.72 -1.20
N LYS A 74 15.62 -15.56 -0.63
CA LYS A 74 15.92 -15.51 0.80
C LYS A 74 16.79 -14.28 0.99
N THR A 75 16.29 -13.28 1.71
CA THR A 75 17.13 -12.18 2.14
C THR A 75 18.27 -12.80 2.95
N ALA A 76 19.50 -12.76 2.44
CA ALA A 76 20.66 -13.12 3.22
C ALA A 76 20.69 -12.14 4.40
N VAL A 77 20.27 -12.60 5.56
CA VAL A 77 20.41 -11.88 6.83
C VAL A 77 21.88 -11.90 7.25
N ASN A 78 22.78 -11.48 6.36
CA ASN A 78 24.19 -11.23 6.71
C ASN A 78 24.33 -9.85 7.39
N ASN A 79 23.25 -9.08 7.44
CA ASN A 79 23.14 -7.97 8.37
C ASN A 79 22.18 -8.41 9.47
N TYR A 80 22.75 -8.89 10.58
CA TYR A 80 22.21 -8.60 11.90
C TYR A 80 22.11 -7.07 12.02
N ARG A 81 21.09 -6.48 11.38
CA ARG A 81 20.58 -5.20 11.87
C ARG A 81 20.16 -5.55 13.28
N GLN A 82 21.00 -5.20 14.24
CA GLN A 82 20.68 -5.18 15.66
C GLN A 82 19.25 -4.69 15.70
N VAL A 83 18.33 -5.57 16.11
CA VAL A 83 16.93 -5.20 16.26
C VAL A 83 16.98 -4.07 17.27
N LYS A 84 16.96 -2.83 16.79
CA LYS A 84 16.92 -1.66 17.67
C LYS A 84 15.64 -1.88 18.43
N THR A 85 15.77 -2.20 19.71
CA THR A 85 14.65 -2.34 20.63
C THR A 85 13.71 -1.18 20.35
N SER A 86 12.43 -1.46 20.14
CA SER A 86 11.41 -0.43 19.89
C SER A 86 11.67 0.73 20.85
N ARG A 87 12.09 1.88 20.32
CA ARG A 87 12.32 3.07 21.15
C ARG A 87 10.96 3.39 21.77
N ARG A 88 10.92 3.61 23.09
CA ARG A 88 9.72 4.14 23.73
C ARG A 88 9.38 5.45 23.02
N VAL A 89 8.24 5.47 22.35
CA VAL A 89 7.72 6.68 21.71
C VAL A 89 7.21 7.56 22.83
N ASP A 90 7.86 8.71 23.05
CA ASP A 90 7.27 9.76 23.88
C ASP A 90 6.10 10.36 23.09
N PRO A 91 4.85 10.32 23.61
CA PRO A 91 3.69 10.88 22.94
C PRO A 91 3.81 12.38 22.62
N LYS A 92 4.74 13.10 23.25
CA LYS A 92 4.99 14.53 23.03
C LYS A 92 5.87 14.80 21.81
N ILE A 93 6.50 13.79 21.21
CA ILE A 93 7.40 13.95 20.07
C ILE A 93 6.67 13.53 18.78
N SER A 94 6.47 14.49 17.87
CA SER A 94 5.91 14.22 16.54
C SER A 94 6.81 13.28 15.74
N PHE A 95 6.20 12.40 14.95
CA PHE A 95 6.88 11.54 13.99
C PHE A 95 7.88 12.29 13.09
N SER A 96 7.54 13.51 12.69
CA SER A 96 8.40 14.36 11.84
C SER A 96 9.65 14.89 12.56
N ALA A 97 9.64 14.99 13.88
CA ALA A 97 10.82 15.38 14.65
C ALA A 97 11.81 14.21 14.80
N ILE A 98 11.29 12.99 14.97
CA ILE A 98 12.07 11.76 15.15
C ILE A 98 12.92 11.43 13.91
N THR A 99 12.40 11.70 12.70
CA THR A 99 13.13 11.45 11.46
C THR A 99 14.30 12.41 11.26
N ARG A 100 14.21 13.65 11.75
CA ARG A 100 15.30 14.65 11.66
C ARG A 100 16.49 14.28 12.54
N GLU A 101 16.25 13.70 13.70
CA GLU A 101 17.30 13.37 14.68
C GLU A 101 18.19 12.20 14.24
N ASN A 102 17.64 11.28 13.43
CA ASN A 102 18.41 10.14 12.93
C ASN A 102 19.44 10.54 11.85
N HIS A 103 19.24 11.64 11.12
CA HIS A 103 20.18 12.09 10.08
C HIS A 103 21.51 12.63 10.64
N ASN A 104 21.55 13.07 11.91
CA ASN A 104 22.75 13.66 12.51
C ASN A 104 23.71 12.62 13.11
N ASN A 105 23.29 11.36 13.28
CA ASN A 105 24.07 10.32 13.97
C ASN A 105 24.78 9.33 13.03
N ASP A 106 24.60 9.44 11.71
CA ASP A 106 25.25 8.53 10.76
C ASP A 106 26.69 8.96 10.37
N ASN A 107 27.22 10.04 10.97
CA ASN A 107 28.61 10.51 10.79
C ASN A 107 29.63 9.83 11.74
N ALA A 108 29.43 8.55 12.06
CA ALA A 108 30.41 7.76 12.83
C ALA A 108 30.83 6.49 12.09
N SER A 109 31.86 6.65 11.27
CA SER A 109 32.90 5.65 10.94
C SER A 109 32.47 4.38 10.19
N ILE A 110 32.30 4.49 8.87
CA ILE A 110 32.54 3.35 7.96
C ILE A 110 34.03 3.36 7.59
N LYS A 111 34.80 2.44 8.16
CA LYS A 111 36.16 2.11 7.68
C LYS A 111 36.07 0.88 6.76
N ASP A 112 36.28 1.16 5.48
CA ASP A 112 36.87 0.40 4.38
C ASP A 112 36.87 -1.15 4.36
N ASN A 113 36.29 -1.70 3.29
CA ASN A 113 36.94 -2.73 2.47
C ASN A 113 36.61 -2.59 0.96
N MET A 114 37.34 -1.68 0.32
CA MET A 114 37.92 -1.74 -1.05
C MET A 114 37.16 -2.52 -2.15
N SER A 115 36.51 -1.79 -3.07
CA SER A 115 36.38 -2.21 -4.48
C SER A 115 37.17 -1.24 -5.37
N VAL A 116 38.14 -1.82 -6.07
CA VAL A 116 39.14 -1.25 -6.99
C VAL A 116 38.46 -0.82 -8.33
N TYR A 117 38.60 0.48 -8.65
CA TYR A 117 38.46 1.21 -9.94
C TYR A 117 37.07 1.28 -10.61
N SER A 118 36.54 2.42 -11.08
CA SER A 118 37.16 3.71 -11.42
C SER A 118 36.27 4.89 -11.06
N GLU A 119 36.92 5.98 -10.66
CA GLU A 119 36.39 7.33 -10.48
C GLU A 119 35.93 7.93 -11.81
N HIS A 120 34.75 8.53 -11.83
CA HIS A 120 34.49 9.71 -12.65
C HIS A 120 33.79 10.74 -11.76
N GLU A 121 34.24 11.98 -11.91
CA GLU A 121 34.20 13.07 -10.95
C GLU A 121 32.79 13.54 -10.56
N ASP A 122 32.69 13.93 -9.29
CA ASP A 122 31.60 14.62 -8.62
C ASP A 122 31.29 15.95 -9.32
N MET A 123 30.09 16.06 -9.88
CA MET A 123 29.45 17.34 -10.17
C MET A 123 28.22 17.45 -9.29
N GLY A 124 28.38 18.20 -8.20
CA GLY A 124 27.33 18.48 -7.22
C GLY A 124 26.04 18.97 -7.87
N ILE A 125 24.96 18.22 -7.64
CA ILE A 125 23.60 18.70 -7.86
C ILE A 125 22.99 18.93 -6.49
N THR A 126 22.95 20.20 -6.08
CA THR A 126 22.04 20.72 -5.07
C THR A 126 20.63 20.18 -5.33
N GLN A 127 20.10 19.38 -4.40
CA GLN A 127 18.70 18.95 -4.48
C GLN A 127 17.79 20.18 -4.40
N PRO A 128 16.73 20.27 -5.22
CA PRO A 128 15.73 21.30 -5.04
C PRO A 128 15.01 21.02 -3.72
N GLU A 129 14.95 22.04 -2.87
CA GLU A 129 14.09 22.07 -1.69
C GLU A 129 12.66 21.73 -2.14
N VAL A 130 12.15 20.55 -1.79
CA VAL A 130 10.74 20.22 -1.99
C VAL A 130 9.95 20.97 -0.92
N THR A 131 9.74 22.26 -1.16
CA THR A 131 8.71 23.03 -0.49
C THR A 131 7.38 22.39 -0.84
N VAL A 132 6.75 21.73 0.13
CA VAL A 132 5.36 21.33 0.03
C VAL A 132 4.54 22.60 0.05
N THR A 133 4.27 23.17 -1.12
CA THR A 133 3.28 24.23 -1.27
C THR A 133 1.92 23.61 -1.05
N ILE A 134 1.46 23.62 0.20
CA ILE A 134 0.08 23.33 0.55
C ILE A 134 -0.73 24.50 0.00
N SER A 135 -1.42 24.30 -1.12
CA SER A 135 -2.40 25.27 -1.60
C SER A 135 -3.53 25.40 -0.56
N PRO A 136 -3.97 26.63 -0.20
CA PRO A 136 -5.09 26.85 0.71
C PRO A 136 -6.31 25.97 0.39
N GLN A 137 -6.58 25.76 -0.91
CA GLN A 137 -7.69 24.94 -1.41
C GLN A 137 -7.67 23.48 -0.91
N LYS A 138 -6.48 22.88 -0.71
CA LYS A 138 -6.35 21.50 -0.21
C LYS A 138 -6.58 21.42 1.31
N VAL A 139 -6.30 22.51 2.03
CA VAL A 139 -6.56 22.62 3.47
C VAL A 139 -8.06 22.78 3.70
N ASP A 140 -8.72 23.59 2.88
CA ASP A 140 -10.16 23.83 3.00
C ASP A 140 -10.97 22.59 2.66
N ALA A 141 -10.60 21.86 1.59
CA ALA A 141 -11.23 20.57 1.27
C ALA A 141 -11.10 19.54 2.40
N LEU A 142 -9.96 19.52 3.11
CA LEU A 142 -9.77 18.62 4.24
C LEU A 142 -10.63 19.01 5.46
N LYS A 143 -10.78 20.32 5.73
CA LYS A 143 -11.66 20.81 6.78
C LYS A 143 -13.11 20.43 6.50
N ASP A 144 -13.55 20.59 5.26
CA ASP A 144 -14.91 20.25 4.85
C ASP A 144 -15.19 18.76 5.02
N ILE A 145 -14.23 17.90 4.67
CA ILE A 145 -14.35 16.45 4.87
C ILE A 145 -14.48 16.11 6.36
N ILE A 146 -13.64 16.72 7.20
CA ILE A 146 -13.67 16.47 8.66
C ILE A 146 -15.01 16.93 9.24
N TYR A 147 -15.52 18.09 8.81
CA TYR A 147 -16.82 18.60 9.23
C TYR A 147 -17.96 17.64 8.87
N ILE A 148 -17.97 17.13 7.63
CA ILE A 148 -18.98 16.15 7.19
C ILE A 148 -18.93 14.87 8.03
N LEU A 149 -17.73 14.37 8.35
CA LEU A 149 -17.57 13.17 9.16
C LEU A 149 -18.03 13.38 10.61
N ASP A 150 -17.79 14.55 11.18
CA ASP A 150 -18.24 14.89 12.52
C ASP A 150 -19.77 15.02 12.59
N GLU A 151 -20.40 15.69 11.61
CA GLU A 151 -21.86 15.75 11.50
C GLU A 151 -22.48 14.37 11.28
N PHE A 152 -21.88 13.52 10.44
CA PHE A 152 -22.36 12.16 10.25
C PHE A 152 -22.29 11.35 11.55
N LYS A 153 -21.19 11.49 12.29
CA LYS A 153 -21.01 10.85 13.60
C LYS A 153 -22.00 11.40 14.63
N ARG A 154 -22.30 12.70 14.62
CA ARG A 154 -23.29 13.32 15.51
C ARG A 154 -24.71 12.79 15.25
N ILE A 155 -25.07 12.62 13.98
CA ILE A 155 -26.41 12.20 13.58
C ILE A 155 -26.62 10.68 13.78
N PHE A 156 -25.61 9.87 13.47
CA PHE A 156 -25.75 8.40 13.41
C PHE A 156 -24.93 7.65 14.46
N GLY A 157 -24.09 8.32 15.25
CA GLY A 157 -23.08 7.69 16.11
C GLY A 157 -23.65 6.73 17.16
N GLU A 158 -24.87 6.96 17.62
CA GLU A 158 -25.56 6.11 18.61
C GLU A 158 -26.74 5.33 18.01
N THR A 159 -26.97 5.44 16.70
CA THR A 159 -28.13 4.84 16.03
C THR A 159 -27.91 3.37 15.70
N ASP A 160 -28.90 2.51 15.95
CA ASP A 160 -28.88 1.11 15.53
C ASP A 160 -29.26 0.98 14.04
N ILE A 161 -28.27 1.16 13.17
CA ILE A 161 -28.41 1.07 11.71
C ILE A 161 -29.04 -0.27 11.29
N SER A 162 -28.71 -1.36 11.99
CA SER A 162 -29.24 -2.69 11.67
C SER A 162 -30.72 -2.81 12.00
N GLY A 163 -31.15 -2.25 13.14
CA GLY A 163 -32.55 -2.17 13.54
C GLY A 163 -33.37 -1.30 12.59
N ILE A 164 -32.84 -0.16 12.16
CA ILE A 164 -33.47 0.75 11.18
C ILE A 164 -33.68 0.03 9.85
N ALA A 165 -32.64 -0.63 9.34
CA ALA A 165 -32.72 -1.37 8.07
C ALA A 165 -33.76 -2.49 8.10
N ARG A 166 -33.95 -3.17 9.24
CA ARG A 166 -35.01 -4.18 9.39
C ARG A 166 -36.40 -3.54 9.37
N LYS A 167 -36.60 -2.44 10.08
CA LYS A 167 -37.90 -1.72 10.12
C LYS A 167 -38.27 -1.19 8.73
N LEU A 168 -37.31 -0.63 7.98
CA LEU A 168 -37.55 -0.14 6.62
C LEU A 168 -37.94 -1.24 5.63
N LYS A 169 -37.41 -2.46 5.80
CA LYS A 169 -37.78 -3.61 4.97
C LYS A 169 -39.20 -4.13 5.24
N LEU A 170 -39.77 -3.81 6.40
CA LEU A 170 -41.12 -4.24 6.79
C LEU A 170 -42.21 -3.24 6.37
N VAL A 171 -41.80 -2.04 5.93
CA VAL A 171 -42.70 -0.95 5.59
C VAL A 171 -42.64 -0.71 4.09
N ASP A 172 -43.78 -0.77 3.42
CA ASP A 172 -43.84 -0.67 1.95
C ASP A 172 -44.04 0.78 1.47
N ASN A 173 -44.78 1.59 2.25
CA ASN A 173 -45.10 2.98 1.94
C ASN A 173 -43.93 3.93 2.25
N ASP A 174 -43.63 4.83 1.31
CA ASP A 174 -42.53 5.78 1.42
C ASP A 174 -42.73 6.83 2.53
N VAL A 175 -43.97 7.22 2.83
CA VAL A 175 -44.28 8.14 3.94
C VAL A 175 -43.93 7.50 5.29
N ASP A 176 -44.26 6.22 5.43
CA ASP A 176 -43.99 5.48 6.66
C ASP A 176 -42.49 5.16 6.80
N LYS A 177 -41.78 4.93 5.69
CA LYS A 177 -40.31 4.82 5.68
C LYS A 177 -39.65 6.11 6.17
N LEU A 178 -40.14 7.28 5.73
CA LEU A 178 -39.66 8.58 6.22
C LEU A 178 -39.88 8.73 7.73
N GLN A 179 -41.05 8.32 8.23
CA GLN A 179 -41.34 8.33 9.67
C GLN A 179 -40.39 7.43 10.45
N VAL A 180 -40.08 6.24 9.93
CA VAL A 180 -39.10 5.31 10.52
C VAL A 180 -37.71 5.94 10.58
N PHE A 181 -37.28 6.63 9.52
CA PHE A 181 -36.01 7.35 9.51
C PHE A 181 -35.98 8.47 10.54
N VAL A 182 -36.96 9.38 10.52
CA VAL A 182 -37.02 10.54 11.44
C VAL A 182 -37.03 10.10 12.90
N ASN A 183 -37.80 9.08 13.25
CA ASN A 183 -37.86 8.55 14.62
C ASN A 183 -36.58 7.85 15.07
N SER A 184 -35.72 7.45 14.14
CA SER A 184 -34.48 6.74 14.44
C SER A 184 -33.26 7.62 14.44
N LEU A 185 -33.37 8.84 13.91
CA LEU A 185 -32.37 9.88 14.08
C LEU A 185 -32.49 10.40 15.52
N SER A 186 -31.41 10.33 16.29
CA SER A 186 -31.31 11.03 17.57
C SER A 186 -31.21 12.53 17.29
N LEU A 187 -32.35 13.17 16.96
CA LEU A 187 -32.46 14.61 17.00
C LEU A 187 -32.50 15.02 18.48
N SER A 188 -31.33 15.06 19.11
CA SER A 188 -31.15 15.83 20.32
C SER A 188 -31.45 17.28 19.97
N ALA A 189 -32.56 17.82 20.50
CA ALA A 189 -32.81 19.24 20.58
C ALA A 189 -31.78 19.91 21.51
#